data_AF-A0A268KDE7-F1
#
_entry.id   AF-A0A268KDE7-F1
#
_cell.length_a   1.000
_cell.length_b   1.000
_cell.length_c   1.000
_cell.angle_alpha   90.00
_cell.angle_beta   90.00
_cell.angle_gamma   90.00
#
_symmetry.space_group_name_H-M   'P 1'
#
loop_
_entity.id
_entity.type
_entity.pdbx_description
1 polymer ?
#
loop_
_entity_poly.entity_id
_entity_poly.type
_entity_poly.pdbx_seq_one_letter_code
_entity_poly.pdbx_strand_id
1 'polypeptide(L)'
;MHALDLNKSPSNYQAECIVHLPEKGFVDYCSKQFSVNRGVFNVIDHWFFDYGLENIVLRRKAIIQFLTFLHTVNSYHNKKMYLQFGKGGVKKSLYYFVDECLNKQ
;
A
#
# COMPACT_ATOMS: atom_id res chain seq x y z
N MET A 1 16.39 20.17 -18.92
CA MET A 1 15.74 21.05 -17.93
C MET A 1 14.24 20.83 -18.05
N HIS A 2 13.65 19.97 -17.22
CA HIS A 2 12.19 19.90 -17.09
C HIS A 2 11.79 20.74 -15.88
N ALA A 3 10.95 21.74 -16.12
CA ALA A 3 10.40 22.61 -15.12
C ALA A 3 9.59 21.78 -14.11
N LEU A 4 9.96 21.87 -12.83
CA LEU A 4 9.16 21.34 -11.73
C LEU A 4 8.02 22.32 -11.48
N ASP A 5 6.78 21.83 -11.57
CA ASP A 5 5.57 22.61 -11.35
C ASP A 5 5.41 22.92 -9.85
N LEU A 6 5.65 24.17 -9.45
CA LEU A 6 5.74 24.58 -8.04
C LEU A 6 4.39 24.57 -7.29
N ASN A 7 3.31 24.05 -7.90
CA ASN A 7 1.96 24.05 -7.32
C ASN A 7 1.54 22.74 -6.62
N LYS A 8 2.38 21.70 -6.63
CA LYS A 8 2.09 20.45 -5.90
C LYS A 8 2.66 20.53 -4.49
N SER A 9 1.80 20.29 -3.50
CA SER A 9 2.22 20.19 -2.09
C SER A 9 3.31 19.13 -1.91
N PRO A 10 4.26 19.29 -0.97
CA PRO A 10 5.39 18.37 -0.76
C PRO A 10 4.98 16.91 -0.54
N SER A 11 3.76 16.67 -0.03
CA SER A 11 3.21 15.33 0.21
C SER A 11 2.84 14.59 -1.08
N ASN A 12 2.38 15.30 -2.12
CA ASN A 12 1.95 14.68 -3.38
C ASN A 12 3.13 14.25 -4.26
N TYR A 13 4.25 15.00 -4.20
CA TYR A 13 5.48 14.64 -4.91
C TYR A 13 6.13 13.36 -4.38
N GLN A 14 6.06 13.13 -3.06
CA GLN A 14 6.63 11.94 -2.46
C GLN A 14 5.87 10.68 -2.89
N ALA A 15 4.53 10.73 -2.93
CA ALA A 15 3.70 9.59 -3.33
C ALA A 15 3.93 9.14 -4.79
N GLU A 16 4.09 10.09 -5.72
CA GLU A 16 4.40 9.79 -7.12
C GLU A 16 5.80 9.19 -7.30
N CYS A 17 6.82 9.71 -6.60
CA CYS A 17 8.17 9.15 -6.69
C CYS A 17 8.28 7.74 -6.09
N ILE A 18 7.54 7.43 -5.02
CA ILE A 18 7.63 6.14 -4.31
C ILE A 18 7.20 4.97 -5.21
N VAL A 19 6.11 5.11 -5.96
CA VAL A 19 5.58 4.02 -6.80
C VAL A 19 6.50 3.67 -7.97
N HIS A 20 7.44 4.55 -8.31
CA HIS A 20 8.45 4.33 -9.36
C HIS A 20 9.79 3.81 -8.81
N LEU A 21 9.94 3.64 -7.50
CA LEU A 21 11.16 3.09 -6.92
C LEU A 21 11.48 1.69 -7.49
N PRO A 22 12.76 1.30 -7.57
CA PRO A 22 13.13 -0.09 -7.80
C PRO A 22 12.42 -1.01 -6.80
N GLU A 23 12.17 -2.26 -7.18
CA GLU A 23 11.37 -3.20 -6.39
C GLU A 23 11.81 -3.28 -4.92
N LYS A 24 13.11 -3.47 -4.68
CA LYS A 24 13.66 -3.46 -3.31
C LYS A 24 13.36 -2.15 -2.57
N GLY A 25 13.51 -1.00 -3.24
CA GLY A 25 13.25 0.31 -2.64
C GLY A 25 11.79 0.49 -2.27
N PHE A 26 10.86 0.02 -3.11
CA PHE A 26 9.43 0.06 -2.83
C PHE A 26 9.07 -0.85 -1.64
N VAL A 27 9.58 -2.07 -1.61
CA VAL A 27 9.36 -3.02 -0.50
C VAL A 27 9.94 -2.48 0.81
N ASP A 28 11.16 -1.92 0.77
CA ASP A 28 11.81 -1.32 1.94
C ASP A 28 11.01 -0.13 2.47
N TYR A 29 10.47 0.71 1.59
CA TYR A 29 9.57 1.79 1.97
C TYR A 29 8.32 1.27 2.66
N CYS A 30 7.62 0.31 2.06
CA CYS A 30 6.41 -0.26 2.66
C CYS A 30 6.68 -0.89 4.02
N SER A 31 7.80 -1.61 4.14
CA SER A 31 8.22 -2.27 5.38
C SER A 31 8.47 -1.27 6.50
N LYS A 32 9.15 -0.15 6.20
CA LYS A 32 9.45 0.90 7.18
C LYS A 32 8.22 1.72 7.57
N GLN A 33 7.42 2.10 6.58
CA GLN A 33 6.30 3.03 6.80
C GLN A 33 5.08 2.35 7.44
N PHE A 34 4.81 1.08 7.09
CA PHE A 34 3.58 0.39 7.49
C PHE A 34 3.85 -0.84 8.36
N SER A 35 5.11 -1.06 8.77
CA SER A 35 5.52 -2.22 9.56
C SER A 35 5.02 -3.55 8.98
N VAL A 36 5.05 -3.67 7.64
CA VAL A 36 4.67 -4.88 6.91
C VAL A 36 5.92 -5.72 6.66
N ASN A 37 5.86 -7.02 6.92
CA ASN A 37 6.96 -7.92 6.59
C ASN A 37 6.91 -8.33 5.11
N ARG A 38 8.05 -8.80 4.57
CA ARG A 38 8.17 -9.18 3.16
C ARG A 38 7.19 -10.27 2.74
N GLY A 39 6.91 -11.25 3.61
CA GLY A 39 5.97 -12.33 3.30
C GLY A 39 4.54 -11.81 3.11
N VAL A 40 4.08 -10.95 4.01
CA VAL A 40 2.77 -10.29 3.90
C VAL A 40 2.73 -9.37 2.68
N PHE A 41 3.78 -8.57 2.45
CA PHE A 41 3.87 -7.72 1.27
C PHE A 41 3.70 -8.54 -0.03
N ASN A 42 4.42 -9.65 -0.16
CA ASN A 42 4.33 -10.50 -1.35
C ASN A 42 2.93 -11.10 -1.53
N VAL A 43 2.24 -11.45 -0.44
CA VAL A 43 0.85 -11.92 -0.51
C VAL A 43 -0.07 -10.81 -1.02
N ILE A 44 0.13 -9.57 -0.58
CA ILE A 44 -0.64 -8.42 -1.02
C ILE A 44 -0.39 -8.14 -2.50
N ASP A 45 0.88 -8.07 -2.92
CA ASP A 45 1.24 -7.76 -4.31
C ASP A 45 0.71 -8.82 -5.28
N HIS A 46 0.92 -10.11 -4.99
CA HIS A 46 0.37 -11.19 -5.81
C HIS A 46 -1.16 -11.14 -5.85
N TRP A 47 -1.82 -10.90 -4.73
CA TRP A 47 -3.29 -10.84 -4.72
C TRP A 47 -3.82 -9.70 -5.58
N PHE A 48 -3.22 -8.51 -5.52
CA PHE A 48 -3.64 -7.39 -6.38
C PHE A 48 -3.35 -7.65 -7.86
N PHE A 49 -2.27 -8.37 -8.19
CA PHE A 49 -2.01 -8.81 -9.55
C PHE A 49 -3.11 -9.78 -10.03
N ASP A 50 -3.42 -10.82 -9.24
CA ASP A 50 -4.48 -11.79 -9.55
C ASP A 50 -5.87 -11.14 -9.62
N TYR A 51 -6.08 -10.05 -8.88
CA TYR A 51 -7.29 -9.24 -8.92
C TYR A 51 -7.43 -8.41 -10.22
N GLY A 52 -6.37 -8.29 -11.02
CA GLY A 52 -6.37 -7.60 -12.32
C GLY A 52 -5.59 -6.29 -12.37
N LEU A 53 -4.88 -5.91 -11.29
CA LEU A 53 -3.98 -4.74 -11.31
C LEU A 53 -2.62 -5.10 -11.91
N GLU A 54 -2.59 -5.38 -13.22
CA GLU A 54 -1.37 -5.78 -13.92
C GLU A 54 -0.35 -4.64 -14.03
N ASN A 55 -0.83 -3.41 -14.24
CA ASN A 55 0.02 -2.23 -14.30
C ASN A 55 0.70 -1.99 -12.95
N ILE A 56 2.04 -2.07 -12.94
CA ILE A 56 2.83 -1.98 -11.72
C ILE A 56 2.61 -0.67 -10.94
N VAL A 57 2.40 0.45 -11.62
CA VAL A 57 2.19 1.74 -10.97
C VAL A 57 0.83 1.78 -10.29
N LEU A 58 -0.23 1.31 -10.97
CA LEU A 58 -1.57 1.21 -10.39
C LEU A 58 -1.60 0.24 -9.21
N ARG A 59 -0.96 -0.92 -9.36
CA ARG A 59 -0.85 -1.91 -8.28
C ARG A 59 -0.14 -1.34 -7.06
N ARG A 60 0.98 -0.65 -7.24
CA ARG A 60 1.72 -0.03 -6.13
C ARG A 60 0.94 1.09 -5.44
N LYS A 61 0.15 1.87 -6.19
CA LYS A 61 -0.80 2.84 -5.60
C LYS A 61 -1.83 2.13 -4.73
N ALA A 62 -2.44 1.05 -5.23
CA ALA A 62 -3.41 0.26 -4.47
C ALA A 62 -2.80 -0.36 -3.21
N ILE A 63 -1.55 -0.86 -3.28
CA ILE A 63 -0.81 -1.36 -2.12
C ILE A 63 -0.64 -0.27 -1.06
N ILE A 64 -0.20 0.94 -1.44
CA ILE A 64 -0.05 2.05 -0.49
C ILE A 64 -1.39 2.41 0.13
N GLN A 65 -2.46 2.51 -0.67
CA GLN A 65 -3.80 2.81 -0.18
C GLN A 65 -4.29 1.75 0.81
N PHE A 66 -4.11 0.47 0.49
CA PHE A 66 -4.47 -0.63 1.35
C PHE A 66 -3.71 -0.61 2.68
N LEU A 67 -2.39 -0.43 2.65
CA LEU A 67 -1.58 -0.37 3.86
C LEU A 67 -1.92 0.86 4.71
N THR A 68 -2.26 1.98 4.08
CA THR A 68 -2.74 3.19 4.76
C THR A 68 -4.08 2.94 5.43
N PHE A 69 -5.02 2.31 4.72
CA PHE A 69 -6.33 1.88 5.27
C PHE A 69 -6.14 0.96 6.48
N LEU A 70 -5.23 -0.01 6.42
CA LEU A 70 -4.96 -0.86 7.57
C LEU A 70 -4.36 -0.10 8.74
N HIS A 71 -3.56 0.94 8.48
CA HIS A 71 -2.99 1.77 9.52
C HIS A 71 -4.06 2.64 10.21
N THR A 72 -5.02 3.19 9.46
CA THR A 72 -6.13 3.95 10.05
C THR A 72 -7.06 3.07 10.88
N VAL A 73 -7.34 1.85 10.42
CA VAL A 73 -8.16 0.87 11.16
C VAL A 73 -7.44 0.32 12.40
N ASN A 74 -6.13 0.05 12.31
CA ASN A 74 -5.35 -0.53 13.42
C ASN A 74 -4.80 0.48 14.42
N SER A 75 -4.76 1.78 14.10
CA SER A 75 -4.31 2.82 15.05
C SER A 75 -5.16 2.89 16.33
N TYR A 76 -6.33 2.24 16.35
CA TYR A 76 -7.15 2.05 17.54
C TYR A 76 -6.56 1.02 18.53
N HIS A 77 -5.69 0.11 18.08
CA HIS A 77 -5.04 -0.93 18.90
C HIS A 77 -3.52 -0.69 18.98
N ASN A 78 -3.15 0.41 19.64
CA ASN A 78 -1.77 0.76 19.97
C ASN A 78 -1.01 -0.39 20.67
N LYS A 79 0.21 -0.71 20.18
CA LYS A 79 1.34 -1.46 20.80
C LYS A 79 1.96 -2.63 20.01
N LYS A 80 1.77 -2.76 18.69
CA LYS A 80 2.43 -3.85 17.92
C LYS A 80 3.46 -3.33 16.93
N MET A 81 4.66 -3.91 16.96
CA MET A 81 5.76 -3.56 16.04
C MET A 81 5.51 -3.95 14.59
N TYR A 82 4.58 -4.87 14.33
CA TYR A 82 4.22 -5.35 13.00
C TYR A 82 2.71 -5.50 12.83
N LEU A 83 2.26 -5.35 11.59
CA LEU A 83 0.88 -5.60 11.18
C LEU A 83 0.53 -7.08 11.38
N GLN A 84 -0.50 -7.37 12.18
CA GLN A 84 -0.95 -8.74 12.49
C GLN A 84 -2.36 -8.96 11.94
N PHE A 85 -2.57 -10.13 11.33
CA PHE A 85 -3.86 -10.54 10.78
C PHE A 85 -4.45 -11.66 11.62
N GLY A 86 -5.76 -11.56 11.95
CA GLY A 86 -6.50 -12.58 12.70
C GLY A 86 -6.96 -13.76 11.84
N LYS A 87 -7.88 -14.59 12.37
CA LYS A 87 -8.50 -15.69 11.61
C LYS A 87 -9.19 -15.16 10.34
N GLY A 88 -8.69 -15.56 9.17
CA GLY A 88 -9.11 -15.04 7.85
C GLY A 88 -7.98 -14.32 7.08
N GLY A 89 -6.91 -13.95 7.78
CA GLY A 89 -5.65 -13.50 7.18
C GLY A 89 -5.74 -12.21 6.36
N VAL A 90 -4.71 -11.97 5.56
CA VAL A 90 -4.54 -10.80 4.69
C VAL A 90 -5.65 -10.70 3.63
N LYS A 91 -6.05 -11.84 3.06
CA LYS A 91 -7.02 -11.91 1.94
C LYS A 91 -8.39 -11.36 2.32
N LYS A 92 -8.90 -11.62 3.53
CA LYS A 92 -10.19 -11.08 3.96
C LYS A 92 -10.18 -9.55 4.03
N SER A 93 -9.08 -8.97 4.53
CA SER A 93 -8.90 -7.52 4.57
C SER A 93 -8.79 -6.91 3.17
N LEU A 94 -8.16 -7.62 2.23
CA LEU A 94 -8.06 -7.18 0.83
C LEU A 94 -9.42 -7.12 0.13
N TYR A 95 -10.25 -8.15 0.26
CA TYR A 95 -11.62 -8.13 -0.28
C TYR A 95 -12.44 -6.98 0.30
N TYR A 96 -12.38 -6.78 1.62
CA TYR A 96 -13.08 -5.66 2.27
C TYR A 96 -12.61 -4.30 1.74
N PHE A 97 -11.29 -4.10 1.61
CA PHE A 97 -10.74 -2.86 1.07
C PHE A 97 -11.19 -2.59 -0.36
N VAL A 98 -11.18 -3.61 -1.23
CA VAL A 98 -11.62 -3.44 -2.62
C VAL A 98 -13.09 -3.04 -2.67
N ASP A 99 -13.95 -3.74 -1.91
CA ASP A 99 -15.39 -3.49 -1.89
C ASP A 99 -15.75 -2.10 -1.34
N GLU A 100 -15.07 -1.68 -0.27
CA GLU A 100 -15.39 -0.43 0.42
C GLU A 100 -14.64 0.79 -0.10
N CYS A 101 -13.45 0.62 -0.69
CA CYS A 101 -12.55 1.74 -1.01
C CYS A 101 -12.19 1.87 -2.50
N LEU A 102 -12.20 0.78 -3.27
CA LEU A 102 -11.84 0.83 -4.70
C LEU A 102 -13.06 0.78 -5.63
N ASN A 103 -14.09 0.02 -5.29
CA ASN A 103 -15.28 -0.14 -6.14
C ASN A 103 -16.36 0.94 -5.93
N LYS A 104 -16.22 1.77 -4.88
CA LYS A 104 -17.17 2.86 -4.55
C LYS A 104 -16.69 4.25 -5.02
N GLN A 105 -15.65 4.32 -5.84
CA GLN A 105 -15.15 5.56 -6.47
C GLN A 105 -15.74 5.74 -7.87
#